data_AF-A0A2N9K702-F1
#
_entry.id   AF-A0A2N9K702-F1
#
_cell.length_a   1.000
_cell.length_b   1.000
_cell.length_c   1.000
_cell.angle_alpha   90.00
_cell.angle_beta   90.00
_cell.angle_gamma   90.00
#
_symmetry.space_group_name_H-M   'P 1'
#
loop_
_entity.id
_entity.type
_entity.pdbx_description
1 polymer ?
#
loop_
_entity_poly.entity_id
_entity_poly.type
_entity_poly.pdbx_seq_one_letter_code
_entity_poly.pdbx_strand_id
1 'polypeptide(L)'
;MANEITIIDDFGQNFGLSLLNDKEKLQELDNDQLEDLVYLIKHLKNGISKVDKELKERLDSGSQFKHITYGESKTQSLAQDDEKIKKAFVKKYGWASVEVKSPTKLKKEFGTEIQDDLDKVVVYATQKRVKYE
;
A
#
# COMPACT_ATOMS: atom_id res chain seq x y z
N MET A 1 9.09 28.86 -21.47
CA MET A 1 8.72 28.79 -20.04
C MET A 1 7.89 27.54 -19.86
N ALA A 2 8.39 26.54 -19.13
CA ALA A 2 7.60 25.34 -18.85
C ALA A 2 6.57 25.72 -17.79
N ASN A 3 5.28 25.63 -18.13
CA ASN A 3 4.21 25.86 -17.16
C ASN A 3 4.24 24.68 -16.18
N GLU A 4 4.80 24.91 -14.99
CA GLU A 4 4.76 23.92 -13.91
C GLU A 4 3.37 23.88 -13.30
N ILE A 5 2.88 22.68 -12.97
CA ILE A 5 1.65 22.53 -12.19
C ILE A 5 1.96 22.98 -10.77
N THR A 6 1.28 24.02 -10.30
CA THR A 6 1.38 24.50 -8.92
C THR A 6 0.19 24.00 -8.12
N ILE A 7 0.43 23.43 -6.96
CA ILE A 7 -0.57 23.13 -5.96
C ILE A 7 -0.62 24.31 -4.99
N ILE A 8 -1.81 24.87 -4.79
CA ILE A 8 -2.03 25.95 -3.83
C ILE A 8 -2.63 25.32 -2.58
N ASP A 9 -2.01 25.53 -1.42
CA ASP A 9 -2.59 25.08 -0.16
C ASP A 9 -3.76 25.98 0.30
N ASP A 10 -4.43 25.59 1.38
CA ASP A 10 -5.58 26.32 1.93
C ASP A 10 -5.20 27.71 2.49
N PHE A 11 -3.89 28.00 2.64
CA PHE A 11 -3.32 29.26 3.10
C PHE A 11 -2.77 30.13 1.95
N GLY A 12 -2.87 29.67 0.70
CA GLY A 12 -2.41 30.39 -0.49
C GLY A 12 -0.93 30.20 -0.83
N GLN A 13 -0.22 29.27 -0.19
CA GLN A 13 1.16 28.93 -0.51
C GLN A 13 1.22 28.09 -1.79
N ASN A 14 2.19 28.39 -2.63
CA ASN A 14 2.38 27.78 -3.93
C ASN A 14 3.46 26.70 -3.88
N PHE A 15 3.06 25.44 -3.96
CA PHE A 15 3.97 24.29 -4.08
C PHE A 15 4.03 23.82 -5.53
N GLY A 16 5.19 23.92 -6.18
CA GLY A 16 5.38 23.31 -7.49
C GLY A 16 5.27 21.78 -7.41
N LEU A 17 4.61 21.12 -8.36
CA LEU A 17 4.47 19.66 -8.38
C LEU A 17 5.85 18.97 -8.47
N SER A 18 6.87 19.66 -8.99
CA SER A 18 8.26 19.15 -8.99
C SER A 18 8.82 18.96 -7.59
N LEU A 19 8.36 19.76 -6.61
CA LEU A 19 8.75 19.65 -5.20
C LEU A 19 8.48 18.25 -4.65
N LEU A 20 7.37 17.61 -5.05
CA LEU A 20 7.01 16.27 -4.56
C LEU A 20 8.01 15.18 -4.93
N ASN A 21 8.78 15.39 -5.99
CA ASN A 21 9.78 14.44 -6.48
C ASN A 21 11.22 14.88 -6.17
N ASP A 22 11.40 16.05 -5.56
CA ASP A 22 12.70 16.67 -5.30
C ASP A 22 13.03 16.56 -3.80
N LYS A 23 13.87 15.57 -3.47
CA LYS A 23 14.24 15.27 -2.09
C LYS A 23 14.95 16.43 -1.40
N GLU A 24 15.78 17.19 -2.13
CA GLU A 24 16.55 18.29 -1.55
C GLU A 24 15.62 19.44 -1.17
N LYS A 25 14.70 19.81 -2.06
CA LYS A 25 13.72 20.86 -1.77
C LYS A 25 12.70 20.47 -0.69
N LEU A 26 12.33 19.19 -0.58
CA LEU A 26 11.48 18.72 0.53
C LEU A 26 12.17 18.85 1.90
N GLN A 27 13.51 18.80 1.93
CA GLN A 27 14.28 18.98 3.17
C GLN A 27 14.48 20.45 3.54
N GLU A 28 14.28 21.37 2.60
CA GLU A 28 14.35 22.82 2.84
C GLU A 28 13.06 23.40 3.41
N LEU A 29 11.94 22.66 3.34
CA LEU A 29 10.67 23.05 3.95
C LEU A 29 10.80 23.07 5.47
N ASP A 30 10.24 24.11 6.09
CA ASP A 30 10.04 24.08 7.54
C ASP A 30 8.90 23.12 7.93
N ASN A 31 8.73 22.91 9.23
CA ASN A 31 7.75 21.94 9.73
C ASN A 31 6.31 22.32 9.39
N ASP A 32 5.98 23.61 9.41
CA ASP A 32 4.63 24.11 9.16
C ASP A 32 4.28 23.94 7.67
N GLN A 33 5.22 24.30 6.78
CA GLN A 33 5.09 24.10 5.33
C GLN A 33 5.00 22.63 4.94
N LEU A 34 5.79 21.77 5.60
CA LEU A 34 5.73 20.33 5.35
C LEU A 34 4.40 19.74 5.85
N GLU A 35 3.89 20.19 6.99
CA GLU A 35 2.60 19.77 7.52
C GLU A 35 1.45 20.15 6.58
N ASP A 36 1.39 21.41 6.13
CA ASP A 36 0.41 21.89 5.15
C ASP A 36 0.47 21.10 3.84
N LEU A 37 1.67 20.89 3.32
CA LEU A 37 1.90 20.08 2.12
C LEU A 37 1.41 18.63 2.30
N VAL A 38 1.61 18.03 3.47
CA VAL A 38 1.16 16.66 3.76
C VAL A 38 -0.37 16.57 3.82
N TYR A 39 -1.06 17.54 4.43
CA TYR A 39 -2.53 17.59 4.40
C TYR A 39 -3.05 17.72 2.97
N LEU A 40 -2.46 18.61 2.19
CA LEU A 40 -2.81 18.82 0.79
C LEU A 40 -2.62 17.55 -0.05
N ILE A 41 -1.49 16.85 0.09
CA ILE A 41 -1.23 15.57 -0.59
C ILE A 41 -2.25 14.51 -0.17
N LYS A 42 -2.66 14.47 1.10
CA LYS A 42 -3.66 13.51 1.58
C LYS A 42 -5.01 13.73 0.90
N HIS A 43 -5.45 14.98 0.76
CA HIS A 43 -6.66 15.33 0.01
C HIS A 43 -6.54 14.96 -1.47
N LEU A 44 -5.39 15.28 -2.08
CA LEU A 44 -5.11 14.95 -3.48
C LEU A 44 -5.12 13.43 -3.73
N LYS A 45 -4.48 12.64 -2.86
CA LYS A 45 -4.44 11.17 -2.96
C LYS A 45 -5.83 10.56 -2.93
N ASN A 46 -6.73 11.07 -2.09
CA ASN A 46 -8.11 10.64 -2.08
C ASN A 46 -8.83 10.98 -3.38
N GLY A 47 -8.63 12.19 -3.92
CA GLY A 47 -9.15 12.59 -5.23
C GLY A 47 -8.67 11.68 -6.37
N ILE A 48 -7.35 11.46 -6.46
CA ILE A 48 -6.72 10.57 -7.44
C ILE A 48 -7.31 9.16 -7.34
N SER A 49 -7.46 8.61 -6.13
CA SER A 49 -8.00 7.26 -5.96
C SER A 49 -9.44 7.11 -6.45
N LYS A 50 -10.26 8.17 -6.34
CA LYS A 50 -11.63 8.18 -6.87
C LYS A 50 -11.64 8.21 -8.40
N VAL A 51 -10.78 9.02 -9.00
CA VAL A 51 -10.61 9.08 -10.46
C VAL A 51 -10.13 7.74 -11.01
N ASP A 52 -9.15 7.11 -10.36
CA ASP A 52 -8.65 5.78 -10.73
C ASP A 52 -9.75 4.70 -10.63
N LYS A 53 -10.59 4.78 -9.60
CA LYS A 53 -11.72 3.85 -9.42
C LYS A 53 -12.75 4.00 -10.55
N GLU A 54 -13.15 5.24 -10.84
CA GLU A 54 -14.07 5.54 -11.94
C GLU A 54 -13.50 5.08 -13.30
N LEU A 55 -12.22 5.34 -13.55
CA LEU A 55 -11.53 4.88 -14.76
C LEU A 55 -11.60 3.35 -14.89
N LYS A 56 -11.31 2.62 -13.81
CA LYS A 56 -11.40 1.15 -13.78
C LYS A 56 -12.84 0.67 -14.00
N GLU A 57 -13.82 1.25 -13.32
CA GLU A 57 -15.23 0.89 -13.51
C GLU A 57 -15.70 1.12 -14.95
N ARG A 58 -15.22 2.18 -15.61
CA ARG A 58 -15.49 2.44 -17.04
C ARG A 58 -14.81 1.44 -17.96
N LEU A 59 -13.55 1.09 -17.69
CA LEU A 59 -12.85 0.04 -18.44
C LEU A 59 -13.51 -1.33 -18.25
N ASP A 60 -13.94 -1.66 -17.04
CA ASP A 60 -14.63 -2.92 -16.69
C ASP A 60 -16.01 -3.02 -17.35
N SER A 61 -16.71 -1.89 -17.49
CA SER A 61 -18.00 -1.80 -18.21
C SER A 61 -17.85 -1.71 -19.74
N GLY A 62 -16.62 -1.78 -20.27
CA GLY A 62 -16.34 -1.85 -21.70
C GLY A 62 -16.12 -0.50 -22.39
N SER A 63 -15.99 0.60 -21.64
CA SER A 63 -15.62 1.91 -22.21
C SER A 63 -14.20 1.89 -22.75
N GLN A 64 -13.99 2.52 -23.90
CA GLN A 64 -12.67 2.63 -24.53
C GLN A 64 -12.08 4.03 -24.34
N PHE A 65 -10.82 4.08 -23.95
CA PHE A 65 -10.04 5.31 -23.86
C PHE A 65 -8.96 5.32 -24.94
N LYS A 66 -8.73 6.46 -25.58
CA LYS A 66 -7.81 6.61 -26.72
C LYS A 66 -6.37 6.18 -26.42
N HIS A 67 -5.94 6.35 -25.17
CA HIS A 67 -4.55 6.11 -24.73
C HIS A 67 -4.46 5.36 -23.39
N ILE A 68 -5.55 4.75 -22.92
CA ILE A 68 -5.58 4.03 -21.65
C ILE A 68 -6.18 2.66 -21.90
N THR A 69 -5.43 1.61 -21.55
CA THR A 69 -5.85 0.21 -21.64
C THR A 69 -5.39 -0.53 -20.41
N TYR A 70 -6.04 -1.64 -20.08
CA TYR A 70 -5.49 -2.56 -19.11
C TYR A 70 -4.14 -3.11 -19.61
N GLY A 71 -3.14 -3.08 -18.73
CA GLY A 71 -1.93 -3.86 -18.91
C GLY A 71 -2.11 -5.23 -18.25
N GLU A 72 -1.55 -6.27 -18.85
CA GLU A 72 -1.47 -7.58 -18.20
C GLU A 72 -0.25 -7.61 -17.27
N SER A 73 -0.48 -7.81 -15.97
CA SER A 73 0.57 -8.15 -15.02
C SER A 73 0.37 -9.59 -14.56
N LYS A 74 1.41 -10.41 -14.69
CA LYS A 74 1.40 -11.80 -14.23
C LYS A 74 2.04 -11.85 -12.85
N THR A 75 1.23 -12.01 -11.82
CA THR A 75 1.71 -12.30 -10.48
C THR A 75 1.86 -13.80 -10.32
N GLN A 76 3.06 -14.27 -10.01
CA GLN A 76 3.27 -15.66 -9.63
C GLN A 76 2.85 -15.85 -8.18
N SER A 77 1.91 -16.75 -7.93
CA SER A 77 1.52 -17.15 -6.58
C SER A 77 1.62 -18.66 -6.45
N LEU A 78 2.05 -19.11 -5.27
CA LEU A 78 1.95 -20.52 -4.88
C LEU A 78 0.60 -20.73 -4.20
N ALA A 79 -0.02 -21.88 -4.42
CA ALA A 79 -1.18 -22.29 -3.62
C ALA A 79 -0.73 -22.55 -2.18
N GLN A 80 -0.78 -21.51 -1.34
CA GLN A 80 -0.27 -21.52 0.03
C GLN A 80 -1.02 -22.49 0.96
N ASP A 81 -2.16 -23.02 0.53
CA ASP A 81 -2.98 -23.97 1.30
C ASP A 81 -2.98 -25.38 0.72
N ASP A 82 -2.23 -25.64 -0.36
CA ASP A 82 -2.12 -26.99 -0.91
C ASP A 82 -1.15 -27.84 -0.07
N GLU A 83 -1.73 -28.81 0.65
CA GLU A 83 -1.01 -29.75 1.49
C GLU A 83 0.03 -30.58 0.72
N LYS A 84 -0.25 -30.94 -0.54
CA LYS A 84 0.66 -31.73 -1.37
C LYS A 84 1.89 -30.93 -1.74
N ILE A 85 1.71 -29.64 -2.05
CA ILE A 85 2.82 -28.71 -2.32
C ILE A 85 3.66 -28.56 -1.05
N LYS A 86 3.05 -28.26 0.10
CA LYS A 86 3.79 -28.15 1.37
C LYS A 86 4.59 -29.41 1.70
N LYS A 87 3.97 -30.59 1.60
CA LYS A 87 4.64 -31.88 1.85
C LYS A 87 5.80 -32.10 0.89
N ALA A 88 5.64 -31.76 -0.40
CA ALA A 88 6.71 -31.88 -1.39
C ALA A 88 7.88 -30.91 -1.13
N PHE A 89 7.58 -29.66 -0.75
CA PHE A 89 8.58 -28.65 -0.42
C PHE A 89 9.34 -28.99 0.85
N VAL A 90 8.65 -29.38 1.94
CA VAL A 90 9.28 -29.82 3.19
C VAL A 90 10.16 -31.05 2.96
N LYS A 91 9.71 -32.02 2.15
CA LYS A 91 10.50 -33.23 1.83
C LYS A 91 11.80 -32.91 1.09
N LYS A 92 11.80 -31.88 0.23
CA LYS A 92 12.93 -31.57 -0.66
C LYS A 92 13.85 -30.48 -0.10
N TYR A 93 13.31 -29.50 0.61
CA TYR A 93 14.01 -28.27 1.03
C TYR A 93 13.89 -28.00 2.54
N GLY A 94 13.21 -28.88 3.30
CA GLY A 94 13.03 -28.75 4.74
C GLY A 94 11.96 -27.74 5.15
N TRP A 95 11.76 -27.58 6.47
CA TRP A 95 10.75 -26.67 7.04
C TRP A 95 11.01 -25.18 6.75
N ALA A 96 12.23 -24.80 6.37
CA ALA A 96 12.54 -23.44 5.92
C ALA A 96 11.83 -23.05 4.61
N SER A 97 11.29 -24.04 3.86
CA SER A 97 10.56 -23.80 2.62
C SER A 97 9.08 -23.45 2.81
N VAL A 98 8.58 -23.51 4.05
CA VAL A 98 7.19 -23.20 4.38
C VAL A 98 7.14 -22.14 5.48
N GLU A 99 6.25 -21.17 5.32
CA GLU A 99 6.02 -20.13 6.31
C GLU A 99 4.80 -20.47 7.17
N VAL A 100 4.88 -20.16 8.46
CA VAL A 100 3.74 -20.28 9.37
C VAL A 100 2.68 -19.24 8.98
N LYS A 101 1.41 -19.65 8.94
CA LYS A 101 0.29 -18.72 8.65
C LYS A 101 0.31 -17.57 9.67
N SER A 102 -0.06 -16.37 9.22
CA SER A 102 -0.13 -15.21 10.11
C SER A 102 -1.12 -15.45 11.27
N PRO A 103 -0.94 -14.82 12.43
CA PRO A 103 -1.83 -14.98 13.58
C PRO A 103 -3.31 -14.77 13.23
N THR A 104 -3.61 -13.79 12.38
CA THR A 104 -4.98 -13.53 11.90
C THR A 104 -5.55 -14.68 11.06
N LYS A 105 -4.74 -15.29 10.17
CA LYS A 105 -5.16 -16.46 9.38
C LYS A 105 -5.36 -17.68 10.28
N LEU A 106 -4.47 -17.89 11.24
CA LEU A 106 -4.56 -18.96 12.23
C LEU A 106 -5.83 -18.84 13.10
N LYS A 107 -6.13 -17.65 13.63
CA LYS A 107 -7.38 -17.41 14.38
C LYS A 107 -8.64 -17.64 13.54
N LYS A 108 -8.59 -17.31 12.23
CA LYS A 108 -9.73 -17.55 11.32
C LYS A 108 -9.98 -19.04 11.08
N GLU A 109 -8.94 -19.86 11.09
CA GLU A 109 -9.00 -21.29 10.76
C GLU A 109 -9.21 -22.18 11.99
N PHE A 110 -8.61 -21.82 13.13
CA PHE A 110 -8.64 -22.60 14.37
C PHE A 110 -9.41 -21.92 15.52
N GLY A 111 -10.07 -20.79 15.25
CA GLY A 111 -10.91 -20.10 16.23
C GLY A 111 -10.11 -19.50 17.39
N THR A 112 -10.72 -19.45 18.57
CA THR A 112 -10.12 -18.88 19.78
C THR A 112 -9.17 -19.84 20.50
N GLU A 113 -9.19 -21.13 20.17
CA GLU A 113 -8.39 -22.16 20.84
C GLU A 113 -6.89 -21.98 20.59
N ILE A 114 -6.52 -21.43 19.43
CA ILE A 114 -5.12 -21.13 19.10
C ILE A 114 -4.60 -19.85 19.78
N GLN A 115 -5.44 -19.10 20.49
CA GLN A 115 -5.06 -17.85 21.13
C GLN A 115 -3.97 -18.06 22.18
N ASP A 116 -4.13 -19.08 23.04
CA ASP A 116 -3.16 -19.42 24.08
C ASP A 116 -1.80 -19.84 23.52
N ASP A 117 -1.79 -20.47 22.35
CA ASP A 117 -0.56 -20.89 21.68
C ASP A 117 0.09 -19.74 20.90
N LEU A 118 -0.72 -18.84 20.31
CA LEU A 118 -0.23 -17.61 19.70
C LEU A 118 0.40 -16.69 20.74
N ASP A 119 -0.22 -16.52 21.90
CA ASP A 119 0.30 -15.59 22.93
C ASP A 119 1.66 -16.01 23.50
N LYS A 120 2.02 -17.30 23.42
CA LYS A 120 3.36 -17.80 23.82
C LYS A 120 4.46 -17.49 22.81
N VAL A 121 4.14 -17.27 21.54
CA VAL A 121 5.12 -17.20 20.44
C VAL A 121 5.07 -15.89 19.63
N VAL A 122 3.98 -15.12 19.75
CA VAL A 122 3.81 -13.86 19.02
C VAL A 122 4.69 -12.79 19.65
N VAL A 123 5.67 -12.32 18.89
CA VAL A 123 6.47 -11.14 19.24
C VAL A 123 5.73 -9.89 18.76
N TYR A 124 5.27 -9.08 19.70
CA TYR A 124 4.68 -7.78 19.40
C TYR A 124 5.78 -6.75 19.14
N ALA A 125 5.95 -6.36 17.88
CA ALA A 125 6.81 -5.24 17.52
C ALA A 125 6.00 -3.94 17.52
N THR A 126 6.37 -2.98 18.36
CA THR A 126 5.76 -1.64 18.35
C THR A 126 6.33 -0.84 17.18
N GLN A 127 5.49 -0.53 16.20
CA GLN A 127 5.86 0.36 15.10
C GLN A 127 5.39 1.79 15.42
N LYS A 128 6.32 2.76 15.41
CA LYS A 128 5.95 4.18 15.42
C LYS A 128 5.20 4.49 14.13
N ARG A 129 3.96 4.97 14.25
CA ARG A 129 3.14 5.42 13.12
C ARG A 129 2.90 6.90 13.24
N VAL A 130 3.00 7.61 12.12
CA VAL A 130 2.57 9.01 12.04
C VAL A 130 1.06 9.04 12.24
N LYS A 131 0.61 9.81 13.23
CA LYS A 131 -0.80 10.07 13.51
C LYS A 131 -1.06 11.51 13.12
N TYR A 132 -2.15 11.73 12.39
CA TYR A 132 -2.67 13.06 12.07
C TYR A 132 -3.84 13.33 13.02
N GLU A 133 -3.90 14.51 13.61
CA GLU A 133 -4.99 14.90 14.53
C GLU A 133 -6.12 15.62 13.78
#